data_AF-A0A7J9XPZ4-F1
#
_entry.id   AF-A0A7J9XPZ4-F1
#
_cell.length_a   1.000
_cell.length_b   1.000
_cell.length_c   1.000
_cell.angle_alpha   90.00
_cell.angle_beta   90.00
_cell.angle_gamma   90.00
#
_symmetry.space_group_name_H-M   'P 1'
#
loop_
_entity.id
_entity.type
_entity.pdbx_description
1 polymer ?
#
loop_
_entity_poly.entity_id
_entity_poly.type
_entity_poly.pdbx_seq_one_letter_code
_entity_poly.pdbx_strand_id
1 'polypeptide(L)' 'ESVVVVERRDEGWRVGVEVVEVHRIPDTADLLAVYEADLDEAGELVSYRRTRRYPRGRGEEA' A
#
# COMPACT_ATOMS: atom_id res chain seq x y z
N GLU A 1 -9.28 -3.70 1.14
CA GLU A 1 -8.29 -2.89 0.41
C GLU A 1 -8.51 -1.45 0.85
N SER A 2 -7.45 -0.74 1.24
CA SER A 2 -7.56 0.53 1.95
C SER A 2 -6.48 1.51 1.48
N VAL A 3 -6.76 2.82 1.51
CA VAL A 3 -5.74 3.86 1.30
C VAL A 3 -5.12 4.18 2.66
N VAL A 4 -3.80 4.03 2.78
CA VAL A 4 -3.07 4.20 4.03
C VAL A 4 -2.21 5.47 4.05
N VAL A 5 -1.86 6.01 2.89
CA VAL A 5 -1.10 7.27 2.77
C VAL A 5 -1.66 8.08 1.61
N VAL A 6 -1.84 9.38 1.82
CA VAL A 6 -2.04 10.37 0.75
C VAL A 6 -1.28 11.63 1.14
N GLU A 7 -0.23 11.94 0.37
CA GLU A 7 0.62 13.09 0.64
C GLU A 7 0.88 13.88 -0.63
N ARG A 8 0.73 15.22 -0.57
CA ARG A 8 1.18 16.11 -1.63
C ARG A 8 2.71 16.16 -1.62
N ARG A 9 3.32 16.07 -2.79
CA ARG A 9 4.75 16.29 -3.03
C ARG A 9 4.91 17.46 -4.00
N ASP A 10 6.13 17.97 -4.13
CA ASP A 10 6.42 19.12 -4.98
C ASP A 10 6.04 18.87 -6.45
N GLU A 11 6.23 17.63 -6.94
CA GLU A 11 6.01 17.24 -8.34
C GLU A 11 4.80 16.31 -8.52
N GLY A 12 3.85 16.30 -7.57
CA GLY A 12 2.65 15.47 -7.66
C GLY A 12 2.21 14.90 -6.32
N TRP A 13 1.94 13.59 -6.27
CA TRP A 13 1.37 12.93 -5.10
C TRP A 13 2.07 11.62 -4.78
N ARG A 14 2.11 11.30 -3.48
CA ARG A 14 2.42 9.94 -3.02
C ARG A 14 1.16 9.33 -2.44
N VAL A 15 0.81 8.14 -2.93
CA VAL A 15 -0.35 7.37 -2.46
C VAL A 15 0.13 6.00 -1.99
N GLY A 16 -0.21 5.66 -0.75
CA GLY A 16 0.01 4.33 -0.18
C GLY A 16 -1.30 3.57 -0.15
N VAL A 17 -1.32 2.37 -0.73
CA VAL A 17 -2.47 1.46 -0.70
C VAL A 17 -2.09 0.15 -0.04
N GLU A 18 -2.97 -0.34 0.82
CA GLU A 18 -2.86 -1.64 1.44
C GLU A 18 -3.83 -2.63 0.78
N VAL A 19 -3.27 -3.75 0.36
CA VAL A 19 -3.98 -4.80 -0.38
C VAL A 19 -3.69 -6.17 0.24
N VAL A 20 -4.58 -7.12 -0.02
CA VAL A 20 -4.29 -8.54 0.21
C VAL A 20 -3.46 -9.04 -0.97
N GLU A 21 -2.18 -9.31 -0.76
CA GLU A 21 -1.28 -9.79 -1.82
C GLU A 21 -1.46 -11.29 -2.04
N VAL A 22 -1.72 -12.06 -0.98
CA VAL A 22 -1.95 -13.51 -1.05
C VAL A 22 -3.04 -13.92 -0.07
N HIS A 23 -4.08 -14.57 -0.59
CA HIS A 23 -5.13 -15.19 0.21
C HIS A 23 -4.66 -16.55 0.74
N ARG A 24 -4.97 -16.87 2.00
CA ARG A 24 -4.62 -18.14 2.66
C ARG A 24 -5.79 -18.68 3.47
N ILE A 25 -5.72 -19.97 3.84
CA ILE A 25 -6.69 -20.62 4.72
C ILE A 25 -6.01 -20.98 6.03
N PRO A 26 -6.52 -20.54 7.19
CA PRO A 26 -7.67 -19.64 7.36
C PRO A 26 -7.40 -18.20 6.88
N ASP A 27 -8.43 -17.40 6.62
CA ASP A 27 -8.31 -16.01 6.11
C ASP A 27 -7.52 -15.08 7.05
N THR A 28 -7.39 -15.45 8.32
CA THR A 28 -6.53 -14.75 9.29
C THR A 28 -5.04 -14.89 8.95
N ALA A 29 -4.67 -15.85 8.11
CA ALA A 29 -3.31 -16.07 7.64
C ALA A 29 -2.97 -15.31 6.35
N ASP A 30 -3.89 -14.50 5.79
CA ASP A 30 -3.66 -13.70 4.60
C ASP A 30 -2.39 -12.85 4.71
N LEU A 31 -1.71 -12.63 3.58
CA LEU A 31 -0.58 -11.71 3.52
C LEU A 31 -1.04 -10.36 2.96
N LEU A 32 -0.89 -9.33 3.78
CA LEU A 32 -1.10 -7.94 3.39
C LEU A 32 0.20 -7.34 2.85
N ALA A 33 0.06 -6.39 1.93
CA ALA A 33 1.17 -5.60 1.41
C ALA A 33 0.75 -4.15 1.25
N VAL A 34 1.70 -3.25 1.50
CA VAL A 34 1.55 -1.82 1.23
C VAL A 34 2.38 -1.48 0.00
N TYR A 35 1.72 -0.84 -0.95
CA TYR A 35 2.35 -0.28 -2.14
C TYR A 35 2.29 1.24 -2.07
N GLU A 36 3.43 1.88 -2.32
CA GLU A 36 3.49 3.31 -2.56
C GLU A 36 3.57 3.55 -4.06
N ALA A 37 2.70 4.41 -4.56
CA ALA A 37 2.71 4.93 -5.91
C ALA A 37 3.05 6.43 -5.86
N ASP A 38 4.02 6.84 -6.66
CA ASP A 38 4.30 8.23 -6.93
C ASP A 38 3.58 8.60 -8.24
N LEU A 39 2.72 9.61 -8.15
CA LEU A 39 1.93 10.15 -9.24
C LEU A 39 2.44 11.56 -9.55
N ASP A 40 2.39 11.95 -10.82
CA ASP A 40 2.68 13.33 -11.21
C ASP A 40 1.49 14.27 -10.92
N GLU A 41 1.62 15.54 -11.34
CA GLU A 41 0.57 16.55 -11.14
C GLU A 41 -0.73 16.26 -11.92
N ALA A 42 -0.66 15.49 -13.00
CA ALA A 42 -1.82 15.05 -13.78
C ALA A 42 -2.46 13.77 -13.18
N GLY A 43 -1.81 13.17 -12.17
CA GLY A 43 -2.24 11.92 -11.55
C GLY A 43 -1.78 10.68 -12.31
N GLU A 44 -0.86 10.82 -13.27
CA GLU A 44 -0.29 9.68 -14.00
C GLU A 44 0.74 8.97 -13.14
N LEU A 45 0.79 7.64 -13.25
CA LEU A 45 1.71 6.82 -12.46
C LEU A 45 3.15 6.99 -12.95
N VAL A 46 4.00 7.57 -12.11
CA VAL A 46 5.43 7.75 -12.39
C VAL A 46 6.22 6.54 -11.90
N SER A 47 5.96 6.08 -10.68
CA SER A 47 6.62 4.89 -10.13
C SER A 47 5.77 4.21 -9.06
N TYR A 48 6.08 2.95 -8.78
CA TYR A 48 5.50 2.26 -7.64
C TYR A 48 6.51 1.31 -7.00
N ARG A 49 6.34 1.06 -5.69
CA ARG A 49 7.12 0.07 -4.95
C ARG A 49 6.32 -0.55 -3.82
N ARG A 50 6.62 -1.81 -3.50
CA ARG A 50 6.12 -2.44 -2.27
C ARG A 50 7.01 -2.04 -1.11
N THR A 51 6.45 -1.40 -0.08
CA THR A 51 7.21 -0.93 1.09
C THR A 51 7.13 -1.86 2.27
N ARG A 52 6.01 -2.60 2.42
CA ARG A 52 5.82 -3.57 3.50
C ARG A 52 5.07 -4.79 3.01
N ARG A 53 5.32 -5.92 3.69
CA ARG A 53 4.57 -7.16 3.52
C ARG A 53 4.53 -7.88 4.85
N TYR A 54 3.34 -8.26 5.29
CA TYR A 54 3.16 -8.85 6.62
C TYR A 54 1.89 -9.71 6.70
N PRO A 55 1.83 -10.70 7.61
CA PRO A 55 0.60 -11.47 7.85
C PRO A 55 -0.48 -10.59 8.47
N ARG A 56 -1.73 -10.79 8.04
CA ARG A 56 -2.91 -10.21 8.66
C ARG A 56 -2.89 -10.51 10.17
N GLY A 57 -3.12 -9.49 10.99
CA GLY A 57 -3.04 -9.56 12.45
C GLY A 57 -1.72 -9.11 13.10
N ARG A 58 -0.64 -8.89 12.33
CA ARG A 58 0.62 -8.28 12.85
C ARG A 58 0.75 -6.77 12.55
N GLY A 59 -0.09 -6.23 11.67
CA GLY A 59 0.01 -4.85 11.19
C GLY A 59 -0.52 -3.77 12.14
N GLU A 60 -1.23 -4.13 13.21
CA GLU A 60 -1.82 -3.16 14.17
C GLU A 60 -0.81 -2.60 15.19
N GLU A 61 0.44 -3.07 15.17
CA GLU A 61 1.50 -2.51 16.03
C GLU A 61 2.25 -1.40 15.28
N ALA A 62 1.77 -0.16 15.38
CA ALA A 62 2.51 1.07 15.07
C ALA A 62 2.14 2.19 16.05
#